data_AF-A0A7R6WFA6-F1
#
_entry.id   AF-A0A7R6WFA6-F1
#
_cell.length_a   1.000
_cell.length_b   1.000
_cell.length_c   1.000
_cell.angle_alpha   90.00
_cell.angle_beta   90.00
_cell.angle_gamma   90.00
#
_symmetry.space_group_name_H-M   'P 1'
#
loop_
_entity.id
_entity.type
_entity.pdbx_description
1 polymer ?
#
loop_
_entity_poly.entity_id
_entity_poly.type
_entity_poly.pdbx_seq_one_letter_code
_entity_poly.pdbx_strand_id
1 'polypeptide(L)'
;MNAASFSSLSADHQRLLALAGAWRGEEEVADTQWADGGQATSEVLAEAQFGGLFVVQRYRQRRDGTISFGAHNVFGFDQPNSVVTMHQFDSMGFVPASPATGTWSGNELVLERSSPRGSARVTYIFDDADTYRMRLHFKPAGSDGWQDMVSGVYRRVSPSSINSL
;
A
#
# COMPACT_ATOMS: atom_id res chain seq x y z
N MET A 1 26.39 -8.82 -20.59
CA MET A 1 26.02 -8.06 -19.38
C MET A 1 26.02 -9.03 -18.21
N ASN A 2 26.97 -8.91 -17.29
CA ASN A 2 26.90 -9.68 -16.04
C ASN A 2 25.79 -9.07 -15.20
N ALA A 3 24.79 -9.88 -14.81
CA ALA A 3 23.80 -9.46 -13.82
C ALA A 3 24.56 -8.96 -12.59
N ALA A 4 24.28 -7.73 -12.17
CA ALA A 4 24.81 -7.21 -10.92
C ALA A 4 24.51 -8.25 -9.83
N SER A 5 25.53 -8.64 -9.08
CA SER A 5 25.31 -9.44 -7.87
C SER A 5 24.31 -8.68 -7.00
N PHE A 6 23.33 -9.36 -6.39
CA PHE A 6 22.41 -8.77 -5.41
C PHE A 6 23.18 -8.42 -4.11
N SER A 7 24.25 -7.63 -4.23
CA SER A 7 25.05 -7.13 -3.13
C SER A 7 24.16 -6.26 -2.25
N SER A 8 24.32 -6.45 -0.94
CA SER A 8 23.63 -5.78 0.19
C SER A 8 22.66 -4.65 -0.18
N LEU A 9 21.39 -4.84 0.15
CA LEU A 9 20.38 -3.79 0.11
C LEU A 9 20.84 -2.53 0.84
N SER A 10 20.58 -1.35 0.26
CA SER A 10 20.71 -0.08 1.00
C SER A 10 19.72 -0.03 2.16
N ALA A 11 19.97 0.83 3.14
CA ALA A 11 19.07 1.03 4.28
C ALA A 11 17.62 1.36 3.86
N ASP A 12 17.45 2.12 2.77
CA ASP A 12 16.12 2.46 2.25
C ASP A 12 15.39 1.27 1.63
N HIS A 13 16.10 0.38 0.92
CA HIS A 13 15.49 -0.87 0.44
C HIS A 13 15.16 -1.80 1.61
N GLN A 14 16.02 -1.86 2.62
CA GLN A 14 15.74 -2.65 3.83
C GLN A 14 14.47 -2.15 4.54
N ARG A 15 14.22 -0.84 4.57
CA ARG A 15 12.99 -0.27 5.14
C ARG A 15 11.71 -0.72 4.43
N LEU A 16 11.76 -1.01 3.13
CA LEU A 16 10.59 -1.57 2.41
C LEU A 16 10.15 -2.92 2.98
N LEU A 17 11.07 -3.68 3.58
CA LEU A 17 10.77 -5.00 4.14
C LEU A 17 9.79 -4.94 5.33
N ALA A 18 9.56 -3.75 5.92
CA ALA A 18 8.49 -3.56 6.90
C ALA A 18 7.10 -3.93 6.34
N LEU A 19 6.88 -3.77 5.03
CA LEU A 19 5.63 -4.15 4.35
C LEU A 19 5.50 -5.66 4.15
N ALA A 20 6.62 -6.41 4.13
CA ALA A 20 6.64 -7.80 3.74
C ALA A 20 5.93 -8.72 4.75
N GLY A 21 5.25 -9.74 4.23
CA GLY A 21 4.56 -10.79 4.97
C GLY A 21 3.06 -10.86 4.70
N ALA A 22 2.39 -11.61 5.55
CA ALA A 22 0.96 -11.86 5.50
C ALA A 22 0.25 -11.06 6.59
N TRP A 23 -0.79 -10.32 6.23
CA TRP A 23 -1.51 -9.43 7.14
C TRP A 23 -3.03 -9.56 6.99
N ARG A 24 -3.75 -9.43 8.10
CA ARG A 24 -5.20 -9.22 8.10
C ARG A 24 -5.53 -7.83 8.62
N GLY A 25 -6.36 -7.12 7.88
CA GLY A 25 -6.84 -5.79 8.21
C GLY A 25 -8.27 -5.81 8.74
N GLU A 26 -8.51 -5.05 9.80
CA GLU A 26 -9.83 -4.55 10.19
C GLU A 26 -9.90 -3.10 9.71
N GLU A 27 -10.90 -2.77 8.89
CA GLU A 27 -10.97 -1.51 8.15
C GLU A 27 -12.32 -0.80 8.34
N GLU A 28 -12.28 0.52 8.31
CA GLU A 28 -13.45 1.40 8.20
C GLU A 28 -13.34 2.16 6.88
N VAL A 29 -14.37 2.08 6.04
CA VAL A 29 -14.47 2.87 4.83
C VAL A 29 -15.41 4.05 5.10
N ALA A 30 -14.98 5.24 4.70
CA ALA A 30 -15.80 6.44 4.84
C ALA A 30 -16.98 6.44 3.86
N ASP A 31 -18.04 7.15 4.23
CA ASP A 31 -19.06 7.57 3.27
C ASP A 31 -18.42 8.51 2.26
N THR A 32 -18.50 8.16 0.97
CA THR A 32 -17.97 8.96 -0.12
C THR A 32 -19.00 9.09 -1.23
N GLN A 33 -18.76 9.98 -2.19
CA GLN A 33 -19.60 10.07 -3.39
C GLN A 33 -19.58 8.81 -4.28
N TRP A 34 -18.69 7.84 -4.01
CA TRP A 34 -18.55 6.62 -4.82
C TRP A 34 -18.98 5.35 -4.11
N ALA A 35 -19.06 5.35 -2.79
CA ALA A 35 -19.35 4.17 -1.99
C ALA A 35 -19.91 4.57 -0.63
N ASP A 36 -20.87 3.77 -0.17
CA ASP A 36 -21.35 3.82 1.20
C ASP A 36 -20.21 3.40 2.15
N GLY A 37 -20.21 4.02 3.32
CA GLY A 37 -19.26 3.76 4.39
C GLY A 37 -19.51 2.44 5.12
N GLY A 38 -18.71 2.19 6.14
CA GLY A 38 -18.86 1.06 7.05
C GLY A 38 -17.67 0.11 7.09
N GLN A 39 -17.88 -0.96 7.85
CA GLN A 39 -16.85 -1.92 8.19
C GLN A 39 -16.43 -2.79 7.00
N ALA A 40 -15.13 -3.06 6.93
CA ALA A 40 -14.53 -3.96 5.96
C ALA A 40 -13.43 -4.79 6.64
N THR A 41 -13.05 -5.89 5.99
CA THR A 41 -11.86 -6.66 6.36
C THR A 41 -10.95 -6.76 5.16
N SER A 42 -9.66 -6.96 5.37
CA SER A 42 -8.73 -7.16 4.28
C SER A 42 -7.68 -8.22 4.54
N GLU A 43 -7.13 -8.72 3.46
CA GLU A 43 -6.00 -9.63 3.44
C GLU A 43 -4.90 -9.04 2.57
N VAL A 44 -3.67 -9.09 3.08
CA VAL A 44 -2.48 -8.59 2.40
C VAL A 44 -1.41 -9.67 2.38
N LEU A 45 -0.88 -9.95 1.20
CA LEU A 45 0.31 -10.79 1.02
C LEU A 45 1.36 -9.98 0.30
N ALA A 46 2.48 -9.72 0.97
CA ALA A 46 3.57 -8.91 0.46
C ALA A 46 4.88 -9.69 0.46
N GLU A 47 5.56 -9.74 -0.68
CA GLU A 47 6.78 -10.53 -0.87
C GLU A 47 7.91 -9.64 -1.36
N ALA A 48 9.08 -9.79 -0.74
CA ALA A 48 10.31 -9.20 -1.22
C ALA A 48 10.75 -9.91 -2.51
N GLN A 49 10.93 -9.14 -3.58
CA GLN A 49 11.35 -9.63 -4.89
C GLN A 49 12.76 -9.12 -5.19
N PHE A 50 13.50 -9.89 -6.00
CA PHE A 50 14.85 -9.53 -6.46
C PHE A 50 15.80 -9.19 -5.29
N GLY A 51 15.79 -10.03 -4.25
CA GLY A 51 16.61 -9.84 -3.06
C GLY A 51 16.17 -8.69 -2.15
N GLY A 52 14.96 -8.15 -2.33
CA GLY A 52 14.40 -7.03 -1.55
C GLY A 52 14.55 -5.66 -2.18
N LEU A 53 14.93 -5.60 -3.47
CA LEU A 53 14.89 -4.36 -4.24
C LEU A 53 13.45 -3.86 -4.45
N PHE A 54 12.49 -4.78 -4.46
CA PHE A 54 11.07 -4.47 -4.55
C PHE A 54 10.27 -5.28 -3.53
N VAL A 55 9.10 -4.77 -3.16
CA VAL A 55 8.08 -5.55 -2.45
C VAL A 55 6.82 -5.57 -3.31
N VAL A 56 6.34 -6.76 -3.63
CA VAL A 56 5.08 -6.95 -4.37
C VAL A 56 3.99 -7.33 -3.38
N GLN A 57 2.95 -6.52 -3.31
CA GLN A 57 1.83 -6.69 -2.39
C GLN A 57 0.56 -7.02 -3.18
N ARG A 58 -0.13 -8.09 -2.81
CA ARG A 58 -1.53 -8.34 -3.16
C ARG A 58 -2.42 -7.90 -2.00
N TYR A 59 -3.43 -7.10 -2.28
CA TYR A 59 -4.43 -6.61 -1.34
C TYR A 59 -5.83 -7.04 -1.78
N ARG A 60 -6.64 -7.52 -0.85
CA ARG A 60 -8.07 -7.83 -1.07
C ARG A 60 -8.88 -7.30 0.09
N GLN A 61 -9.83 -6.42 -0.19
CA GLN A 61 -10.85 -5.97 0.75
C GLN A 61 -12.12 -6.81 0.57
N ARG A 62 -12.78 -7.12 1.67
CA ARG A 62 -14.10 -7.73 1.72
C ARG A 62 -15.07 -6.90 2.53
N ARG A 63 -16.29 -6.82 2.03
CA ARG A 63 -17.48 -6.34 2.76
C ARG A 63 -18.59 -7.36 2.61
N ASP A 64 -19.29 -7.64 3.70
CA ASP A 64 -20.37 -8.63 3.75
C ASP A 64 -19.97 -9.99 3.13
N GLY A 65 -18.73 -10.42 3.38
CA GLY A 65 -18.16 -11.67 2.86
C GLY A 65 -17.75 -11.64 1.38
N THR A 66 -18.05 -10.58 0.63
CA THR A 66 -17.73 -10.44 -0.80
C THR A 66 -16.50 -9.57 -1.02
N ILE A 67 -15.67 -9.90 -2.02
CA ILE A 67 -14.53 -9.04 -2.40
C ILE A 67 -15.09 -7.73 -2.98
N SER A 68 -14.87 -6.63 -2.28
CA SER A 68 -15.30 -5.28 -2.68
C SER A 68 -14.22 -4.52 -3.46
N PHE A 69 -12.95 -4.82 -3.19
CA PHE A 69 -11.82 -4.19 -3.85
C PHE A 69 -10.59 -5.10 -3.86
N GLY A 70 -9.81 -5.05 -4.93
CA GLY A 70 -8.54 -5.77 -5.04
C GLY A 70 -7.46 -4.89 -5.65
N ALA A 71 -6.22 -5.04 -5.19
CA ALA A 71 -5.08 -4.35 -5.75
C ALA A 71 -3.81 -5.20 -5.75
N HIS A 72 -2.92 -4.90 -6.70
CA HIS A 72 -1.52 -5.29 -6.65
C HIS A 72 -0.66 -4.02 -6.60
N ASN A 73 0.21 -3.94 -5.60
CA ASN A 73 1.15 -2.85 -5.43
C ASN A 73 2.57 -3.35 -5.65
N VAL A 74 3.39 -2.56 -6.34
CA VAL A 74 4.83 -2.79 -6.46
C VAL A 74 5.54 -1.61 -5.82
N PHE A 75 6.17 -1.87 -4.68
CA PHE A 75 7.00 -0.90 -3.95
C PHE A 75 8.45 -1.02 -4.37
N GLY A 76 9.13 0.11 -4.48
CA GLY A 76 10.57 0.19 -4.74
C GLY A 76 11.16 1.47 -4.18
N PHE A 77 12.47 1.66 -4.35
CA PHE A 77 13.17 2.88 -3.94
C PHE A 77 13.90 3.51 -5.12
N ASP A 78 13.55 4.76 -5.42
CA ASP A 78 14.21 5.58 -6.42
C ASP A 78 15.43 6.23 -5.77
N GLN A 79 16.60 5.61 -5.96
CA GLN A 79 17.86 6.08 -5.38
C GLN A 79 18.24 7.50 -5.82
N PRO A 80 18.21 7.86 -7.12
CA PRO A 80 18.48 9.22 -7.58
C PRO A 80 17.67 10.30 -6.85
N ASN A 81 16.38 10.05 -6.62
CA ASN A 81 15.49 11.02 -6.00
C ASN A 81 15.31 10.81 -4.48
N SER A 82 15.88 9.73 -3.93
CA SER A 82 15.78 9.35 -2.52
C SER A 82 14.33 9.23 -2.01
N VAL A 83 13.44 8.62 -2.82
CA VAL A 83 12.02 8.43 -2.49
C VAL A 83 11.59 6.98 -2.65
N VAL A 84 10.65 6.56 -1.80
CA VAL A 84 9.89 5.33 -2.01
C VAL A 84 8.90 5.55 -3.14
N THR A 85 8.70 4.52 -3.96
CA THR A 85 7.73 4.51 -5.05
C THR A 85 6.72 3.39 -4.86
N MET A 86 5.49 3.59 -5.29
CA MET A 86 4.44 2.56 -5.32
C MET A 86 3.62 2.66 -6.61
N HIS A 87 3.69 1.61 -7.43
CA HIS A 87 2.75 1.41 -8.54
C HIS A 87 1.60 0.54 -8.06
N GLN A 88 0.36 1.03 -8.15
CA GLN A 88 -0.85 0.28 -7.80
C GLN A 88 -1.68 0.00 -9.04
N PHE A 89 -2.06 -1.26 -9.23
CA PHE A 89 -3.04 -1.72 -10.21
C PHE A 89 -4.22 -2.32 -9.46
N ASP A 90 -5.43 -1.84 -9.72
CA ASP A 90 -6.60 -2.21 -8.91
C ASP A 90 -7.81 -2.67 -9.73
N SER A 91 -8.79 -3.23 -9.03
CA SER A 91 -10.02 -3.80 -9.60
C SER A 91 -10.92 -2.75 -10.25
N MET A 92 -10.62 -1.46 -10.13
CA MET A 92 -11.32 -0.41 -10.87
C MET A 92 -10.74 -0.21 -12.28
N GLY A 93 -9.66 -0.92 -12.63
CA GLY A 93 -9.06 -0.92 -13.97
C GLY A 93 -8.12 0.26 -14.23
N PHE A 94 -7.71 0.99 -13.19
CA PHE A 94 -6.79 2.11 -13.37
C PHE A 94 -5.35 1.65 -13.52
N VAL A 95 -4.71 2.05 -14.62
CA VAL A 95 -3.27 1.89 -14.85
C VAL A 95 -2.59 3.20 -14.47
N PRO A 96 -1.67 3.21 -13.48
CA PRO A 96 -1.00 4.43 -13.06
C PRO A 96 0.01 4.88 -14.12
N ALA A 97 -0.06 6.14 -14.54
CA ALA A 97 0.93 6.73 -15.46
C ALA A 97 2.30 6.95 -14.77
N SER A 98 2.28 7.18 -13.46
CA SER A 98 3.45 7.34 -12.59
C SER A 98 3.17 6.72 -11.21
N PRO A 99 4.20 6.33 -10.46
CA PRO A 99 4.01 5.81 -9.12
C PRO A 99 3.54 6.90 -8.16
N ALA A 100 2.90 6.48 -7.06
CA ALA A 100 2.91 7.30 -5.86
C ALA A 100 4.33 7.37 -5.31
N THR A 101 4.73 8.53 -4.81
CA THR A 101 6.07 8.75 -4.26
C THR A 101 6.01 9.33 -2.87
N GLY A 102 7.06 9.12 -2.08
CA GLY A 102 7.19 9.77 -0.80
C GLY A 102 8.31 9.22 0.06
N THR A 103 8.28 9.55 1.34
CA THR A 103 9.42 9.37 2.25
C THR A 103 8.97 8.81 3.58
N TRP A 104 9.92 8.22 4.29
CA TRP A 104 9.75 7.82 5.68
C TRP A 104 9.94 9.02 6.62
N SER A 105 9.10 9.12 7.64
CA SER A 105 9.29 9.98 8.80
C SER A 105 9.10 9.13 10.06
N GLY A 106 10.19 8.79 10.74
CA GLY A 106 10.16 7.82 11.83
C GLY A 106 9.65 6.45 11.35
N ASN A 107 8.50 6.03 11.88
CA ASN A 107 7.80 4.78 11.54
C ASN A 107 6.63 4.99 10.56
N GLU A 108 6.49 6.18 9.99
CA GLU A 108 5.44 6.52 9.04
C GLU A 108 5.99 6.59 7.61
N LEU A 109 5.35 5.91 6.68
CA LEU A 109 5.57 6.04 5.23
C LEU A 109 4.35 6.70 4.61
N VAL A 110 4.54 7.88 4.03
CA VAL A 110 3.50 8.59 3.28
C VAL A 110 3.82 8.52 1.80
N LEU A 111 2.87 8.07 0.99
CA LEU A 111 2.98 7.99 -0.46
C LEU A 111 1.84 8.79 -1.09
N GLU A 112 2.18 9.74 -1.95
CA GLU A 112 1.21 10.58 -2.64
C GLU A 112 1.36 10.44 -4.15
N ARG A 113 0.22 10.42 -4.85
CA ARG A 113 0.16 10.59 -6.30
C ARG A 113 -0.86 11.63 -6.67
N SER A 114 -0.59 12.38 -7.72
CA SER A 114 -1.55 13.27 -8.36
C SER A 114 -1.90 12.75 -9.76
N SER A 115 -3.15 12.94 -10.14
CA SER A 115 -3.69 12.58 -11.45
C SER A 115 -4.70 13.65 -11.89
N PRO A 116 -5.17 13.64 -13.15
CA PRO A 116 -6.24 14.54 -13.57
C PRO A 116 -7.53 14.44 -12.74
N ARG A 117 -7.75 13.32 -12.04
CA ARG A 117 -8.93 13.11 -11.18
C ARG A 117 -8.79 13.75 -9.79
N GLY A 118 -7.57 14.09 -9.38
CA GLY A 118 -7.24 14.49 -8.03
C GLY A 118 -5.99 13.79 -7.51
N SER A 119 -5.74 13.95 -6.22
CA SER A 119 -4.59 13.37 -5.53
C SER A 119 -5.01 12.30 -4.54
N ALA A 120 -4.25 11.22 -4.46
CA ALA A 120 -4.45 10.15 -3.49
C ALA A 120 -3.22 10.07 -2.60
N ARG A 121 -3.44 9.90 -1.30
CA ARG A 121 -2.39 9.75 -0.29
C ARG A 121 -2.66 8.50 0.52
N VAL A 122 -1.72 7.56 0.50
CA VAL A 122 -1.71 6.42 1.42
C VAL A 122 -0.63 6.62 2.46
N THR A 123 -0.96 6.35 3.71
CA THR A 123 -0.07 6.47 4.85
C THR A 123 -0.03 5.13 5.58
N TYR A 124 1.17 4.58 5.75
CA TYR A 124 1.43 3.40 6.57
C TYR A 124 2.14 3.84 7.85
N ILE A 125 1.62 3.41 9.01
CA ILE A 125 2.22 3.71 10.32
C ILE A 125 2.54 2.39 10.99
N PHE A 126 3.81 2.03 11.10
CA PHE A 126 4.26 0.76 11.67
C PHE A 126 4.40 0.89 13.19
N ASP A 127 3.46 0.34 13.94
CA ASP A 127 3.50 0.39 15.41
C ASP A 127 4.61 -0.51 15.95
N ASP A 128 4.77 -1.68 15.33
CA ASP A 128 5.81 -2.66 15.60
C ASP A 128 6.04 -3.55 14.38
N ALA A 129 6.77 -4.67 14.54
CA ALA A 129 7.08 -5.59 13.45
C ALA A 129 5.85 -6.37 12.94
N ASP A 130 4.79 -6.48 13.74
CA ASP A 130 3.63 -7.33 13.51
C ASP A 130 2.31 -6.54 13.43
N THR A 131 2.37 -5.21 13.56
CA THR A 131 1.21 -4.32 13.47
C THR A 131 1.52 -3.04 12.69
N TYR A 132 0.68 -2.71 11.71
CA TYR A 132 0.67 -1.39 11.10
C TYR A 132 -0.75 -0.84 10.93
N ARG A 133 -0.88 0.48 10.88
CA ARG A 133 -2.10 1.18 10.46
C ARG A 133 -1.96 1.69 9.04
N MET A 134 -3.04 1.63 8.27
CA MET A 134 -3.12 2.25 6.95
C MET A 134 -4.21 3.32 6.94
N ARG A 135 -3.96 4.44 6.26
CA ARG A 135 -4.98 5.43 5.92
C ARG A 135 -4.87 5.79 4.45
N LEU A 136 -6.00 5.85 3.77
CA LEU A 136 -6.14 6.34 2.42
C LEU A 136 -6.98 7.61 2.46
N HIS A 137 -6.45 8.68 1.89
CA HIS A 137 -7.16 9.92 1.66
C HIS A 137 -7.20 10.24 0.17
N PHE A 138 -8.25 10.95 -0.23
CA PHE A 138 -8.38 11.47 -1.58
C PHE A 138 -8.71 12.97 -1.55
N LYS A 139 -8.07 13.72 -2.44
CA LYS A 139 -8.37 15.13 -2.69
C LYS A 139 -8.84 15.28 -4.13
N PRO A 140 -10.13 15.53 -4.38
CA PRO A 140 -10.65 15.73 -5.73
C PRO A 140 -9.93 16.86 -6.48
N ALA A 141 -9.85 16.75 -7.81
CA ALA A 141 -9.33 17.84 -8.63
C ALA A 141 -10.12 19.14 -8.40
N GLY A 142 -9.40 20.25 -8.21
CA GLY A 142 -10.01 21.56 -7.91
C GLY A 142 -10.49 21.73 -6.47
N SER A 143 -10.28 20.76 -5.58
CA SER A 143 -10.54 20.88 -4.14
C SER A 143 -9.26 21.08 -3.35
N ASP A 144 -9.34 21.85 -2.27
CA ASP A 144 -8.27 21.99 -1.28
C ASP A 144 -8.41 20.99 -0.11
N GLY A 145 -9.54 20.28 -0.02
CA GLY A 145 -9.87 19.38 1.09
C GLY A 145 -9.49 17.93 0.83
N TRP A 146 -8.71 17.34 1.74
CA TRP A 146 -8.53 15.89 1.82
C TRP A 146 -9.77 15.24 2.44
N GLN A 147 -10.20 14.14 1.86
CA GLN A 147 -11.32 13.31 2.33
C GLN A 147 -10.79 11.96 2.78
N ASP A 148 -11.27 11.46 3.91
CA ASP A 148 -11.03 10.08 4.34
C ASP A 148 -11.68 9.13 3.33
N MET A 149 -10.94 8.07 2.99
CA MET A 149 -11.45 7.01 2.13
C MET A 149 -11.51 5.70 2.90
N VAL A 150 -10.37 5.23 3.41
CA VAL A 150 -10.26 3.98 4.14
C VAL A 150 -9.25 4.15 5.26
N SER A 151 -9.52 3.58 6.42
CA SER A 151 -8.53 3.41 7.47
C SER A 151 -8.57 1.99 7.99
N GLY A 152 -7.46 1.47 8.51
CA GLY A 152 -7.47 0.14 9.10
C GLY A 152 -6.24 -0.18 9.94
N VAL A 153 -6.38 -1.23 10.74
CA VAL A 153 -5.31 -1.82 11.55
C VAL A 153 -5.03 -3.21 11.00
N TYR A 154 -3.76 -3.48 10.71
CA TYR A 154 -3.29 -4.70 10.07
C TYR A 154 -2.38 -5.44 11.02
N ARG A 155 -2.71 -6.70 11.27
CA ARG A 155 -1.94 -7.58 12.14
C ARG A 155 -1.33 -8.70 11.32
N ARG A 156 -0.06 -9.00 11.60
CA ARG A 156 0.65 -10.09 10.96
C ARG A 156 -0.02 -11.41 11.30
N VAL A 157 -0.13 -12.27 10.30
CA VAL A 157 -0.66 -13.62 10.43
C VAL A 157 0.25 -14.61 9.72
N SER A 158 0.01 -15.91 9.91
CA SER A 158 0.68 -16.92 9.08
C SER A 158 0.26 -16.76 7.62
N PRO A 159 1.18 -16.84 6.64
CA PRO A 159 0.83 -16.87 5.22
C PRO A 159 -0.20 -17.95 4.87
N SER A 160 -0.11 -19.11 5.53
CA SER A 160 -1.08 -20.22 5.36
C SER A 160 -2.50 -19.89 5.85
N SER A 161 -2.68 -18.82 6.62
CA SER A 161 -4.00 -18.38 7.08
C SER A 161 -4.69 -17.44 6.08
N ILE A 162 -3.93 -16.88 5.13
CA ILE A 162 -4.46 -16.10 4.01
C ILE A 162 -4.69 -17.07 2.85
N ASN A 163 -5.72 -17.89 2.99
CA ASN A 163 -6.14 -18.79 1.93
C ASN A 163 -6.85 -17.98 0.84
N SER A 164 -6.22 -17.85 -0.32
CA SER A 164 -6.92 -17.86 -1.62
C SER A 164 -5.92 -17.69 -2.78
N LEU A 165 -5.47 -18.83 -3.32
CA LEU A 165 -6.25 -19.50 -4.37
C LEU A 165 -6.67 -20.87 -3.86
#